data_AF-A0A832WIS5-F1
#
_entry.id   AF-A0A832WIS5-F1
#
_cell.length_a   1.000
_cell.length_b   1.000
_cell.length_c   1.000
_cell.angle_alpha   90.00
_cell.angle_beta   90.00
_cell.angle_gamma   90.00
#
_symmetry.space_group_name_H-M   'P 1'
#
loop_
_entity.id
_entity.type
_entity.pdbx_description
1 polymer ?
#
loop_
_entity_poly.entity_id
_entity_poly.type
_entity_poly.pdbx_seq_one_letter_code
_entity_poly.pdbx_strand_id
1 'polypeptide(L)'
;MKMKVLGIILYLSGLVMSIVKPPIERLACMVVPSGEVCTGVNPIILSIELGLILLGSMLLAQCSKEKLGWMAVSTGVGIAIIGGYSGLSSLVLLGAVLGSMGLVVYKLRR
;
A
#
# COMPACT_ATOMS: atom_id res chain seq x y z
N MET A 1 -12.99 -17.06 -10.59
CA MET A 1 -11.79 -17.51 -9.85
C MET A 1 -10.48 -16.87 -10.32
N LYS A 2 -10.14 -16.88 -11.62
CA LYS A 2 -8.85 -16.37 -12.13
C LYS A 2 -8.49 -14.94 -11.68
N MET A 3 -9.44 -14.00 -11.75
CA MET A 3 -9.21 -12.59 -11.33
C MET A 3 -8.95 -12.43 -9.83
N LYS A 4 -9.58 -13.27 -8.99
CA LYS A 4 -9.40 -13.22 -7.53
C LYS A 4 -8.00 -13.68 -7.13
N VAL A 5 -7.50 -14.73 -7.76
CA VAL A 5 -6.14 -15.24 -7.56
C VAL A 5 -5.11 -14.20 -8.01
N LEU A 6 -5.33 -13.58 -9.18
CA LEU A 6 -4.45 -12.50 -9.68
C LEU A 6 -4.43 -11.29 -8.73
N GLY A 7 -5.59 -10.87 -8.21
CA GLY A 7 -5.68 -9.79 -7.24
C GLY A 7 -4.95 -10.06 -5.93
N ILE A 8 -5.04 -11.30 -5.40
CA ILE A 8 -4.31 -11.73 -4.21
C ILE A 8 -2.80 -11.71 -4.47
N ILE A 9 -2.35 -12.23 -5.61
CA ILE A 9 -0.93 -12.25 -5.98
C ILE A 9 -0.39 -10.82 -6.04
N LEU A 10 -1.07 -9.92 -6.75
CA LEU A 10 -0.67 -8.51 -6.87
C LEU A 10 -0.60 -7.82 -5.50
N TYR A 11 -1.63 -7.99 -4.68
CA TYR A 11 -1.69 -7.40 -3.35
C TYR A 11 -0.57 -7.91 -2.44
N LEU A 12 -0.36 -9.23 -2.41
CA LEU A 12 0.71 -9.83 -1.62
C LEU A 12 2.09 -9.44 -2.13
N SER A 13 2.30 -9.35 -3.44
CA SER A 13 3.59 -8.90 -3.98
C SER A 13 3.92 -7.47 -3.57
N GLY A 14 2.93 -6.56 -3.51
CA GLY A 14 3.13 -5.20 -2.99
C GLY A 14 3.56 -5.20 -1.52
N LEU A 15 2.93 -6.04 -0.70
CA LEU A 15 3.30 -6.18 0.72
C LEU A 15 4.68 -6.83 0.90
N VAL A 16 4.96 -7.93 0.20
CA VAL A 16 6.25 -8.63 0.27
C VAL A 16 7.37 -7.70 -0.18
N MET A 17 7.16 -6.90 -1.23
CA MET A 17 8.14 -5.93 -1.68
C MET A 17 8.43 -4.87 -0.61
N SER A 18 7.40 -4.42 0.12
CA SER A 18 7.53 -3.46 1.22
C SER A 18 8.22 -4.05 2.46
N ILE A 19 8.04 -5.35 2.73
CA ILE A 19 8.65 -6.05 3.88
C ILE A 19 10.11 -6.46 3.59
N VAL A 20 10.36 -6.99 2.39
CA VAL A 20 11.66 -7.57 2.02
C VAL A 20 12.68 -6.50 1.69
N LYS A 21 12.28 -5.38 1.06
CA LYS A 21 13.22 -4.28 0.85
C LYS A 21 13.39 -3.52 2.16
N PRO A 22 14.59 -3.54 2.77
CA PRO A 22 14.81 -2.77 3.97
C PRO A 22 14.58 -1.29 3.68
N PRO A 23 14.20 -0.48 4.69
CA PRO A 23 14.07 0.97 4.55
C PRO A 23 15.35 1.61 4.00
N ILE A 24 16.49 0.90 4.09
CA ILE A 24 17.84 1.25 3.65
C ILE A 24 17.97 1.34 2.11
N GLU A 25 17.27 0.49 1.35
CA GLU A 25 17.25 0.55 -0.13
C GLU A 25 16.28 1.61 -0.66
N ARG A 26 15.45 2.18 0.23
CA ARG A 26 14.53 3.26 -0.08
C ARG A 26 15.17 4.64 0.07
N LEU A 27 16.40 4.76 0.53
CA LEU A 27 16.99 6.08 0.72
C LEU A 27 17.33 6.72 -0.63
N ALA A 28 16.89 7.97 -0.82
CA ALA A 28 17.36 8.80 -1.92
C ALA A 28 18.81 9.19 -1.61
N CYS A 29 19.76 8.87 -2.49
CA CYS A 29 21.14 9.30 -2.31
C CYS A 29 21.26 10.76 -2.75
N MET A 30 21.60 11.63 -1.80
CA MET A 30 21.84 13.05 -2.02
C MET A 30 23.32 13.35 -1.78
N VAL A 31 23.93 14.07 -2.71
CA VAL A 31 25.33 14.49 -2.61
C VAL A 31 25.40 15.66 -1.64
N VAL A 32 26.04 15.48 -0.49
CA VAL A 32 26.34 16.55 0.47
C VAL A 32 27.86 16.82 0.47
N PRO A 33 28.32 17.98 0.97
CA PRO A 33 29.75 18.32 0.97
C PRO A 33 30.66 17.32 1.71
N SER A 34 30.09 16.49 2.59
CA SER A 34 30.77 15.44 3.35
C SER A 34 30.74 14.04 2.72
N GLY A 35 30.16 13.87 1.51
CA GLY A 35 30.03 12.59 0.81
C GLY A 35 28.60 12.29 0.34
N GLU A 36 28.38 11.12 -0.25
CA GLU A 36 27.01 10.67 -0.58
C GLU A 36 26.34 10.13 0.69
N VAL A 37 25.23 10.74 1.12
CA VAL A 37 24.36 10.17 2.16
C VAL A 37 23.04 9.81 1.52
N CYS A 38 22.66 8.55 1.66
CA CYS A 38 21.30 8.17 1.33
C CYS A 38 20.41 8.60 2.51
N THR A 39 19.43 9.47 2.23
CA THR A 39 18.41 9.99 3.15
C THR A 39 17.08 10.14 2.39
N GLY A 40 16.03 9.41 2.78
CA GLY A 40 14.68 9.57 2.20
C GLY A 40 13.95 8.27 1.85
N VAL A 41 12.85 8.39 1.10
CA VAL A 41 12.08 7.27 0.53
C VAL A 41 12.05 7.42 -0.99
N ASN A 42 12.43 6.38 -1.74
CA ASN A 42 12.46 6.40 -3.20
C ASN A 42 11.01 6.44 -3.71
N PRO A 43 10.59 7.57 -4.33
CA PRO A 43 9.20 7.77 -4.73
C PRO A 43 8.76 6.80 -5.85
N ILE A 44 9.70 6.31 -6.66
CA ILE A 44 9.41 5.35 -7.74
C ILE A 44 9.05 3.99 -7.15
N ILE A 45 9.83 3.50 -6.19
CA ILE A 45 9.54 2.20 -5.56
C ILE A 45 8.26 2.29 -4.73
N LEU A 46 8.07 3.40 -4.01
CA LEU A 46 6.86 3.64 -3.22
C LEU A 46 5.60 3.67 -4.10
N SER A 47 5.66 4.34 -5.25
CA SER A 47 4.52 4.40 -6.19
C SER A 47 4.21 3.04 -6.82
N ILE A 48 5.24 2.22 -7.10
CA ILE A 48 5.04 0.83 -7.56
C ILE A 48 4.32 0.01 -6.49
N GLU A 49 4.78 0.02 -5.24
CA GLU A 49 4.13 -0.74 -4.16
C GLU A 49 2.68 -0.31 -3.93
N LEU A 50 2.43 1.00 -3.89
CA LEU A 50 1.08 1.54 -3.78
C LEU A 50 0.21 1.12 -4.98
N GLY A 51 0.76 1.15 -6.18
CA GLY A 51 0.08 0.71 -7.41
C GLY A 51 -0.29 -0.77 -7.38
N LEU A 52 0.62 -1.63 -6.91
CA LEU A 52 0.34 -3.06 -6.72
C LEU A 52 -0.76 -3.31 -5.70
N ILE A 53 -0.74 -2.60 -4.57
CA ILE A 53 -1.83 -2.67 -3.57
C ILE A 53 -3.15 -2.21 -4.19
N LEU A 54 -3.17 -1.08 -4.90
CA LEU A 54 -4.39 -0.52 -5.48
C LEU A 54 -5.01 -1.46 -6.52
N LEU A 55 -4.18 -1.97 -7.45
CA LEU A 55 -4.62 -2.91 -8.47
C LEU A 55 -5.07 -4.23 -7.83
N GLY A 56 -4.29 -4.77 -6.89
CA GLY A 56 -4.64 -5.98 -6.15
C GLY A 56 -5.99 -5.84 -5.43
N SER A 57 -6.18 -4.74 -4.71
CA SER A 57 -7.42 -4.39 -4.02
C SER A 57 -8.61 -4.26 -4.97
N MET A 58 -8.44 -3.60 -6.12
CA MET A 58 -9.50 -3.47 -7.13
C MET A 58 -9.95 -4.84 -7.66
N LEU A 59 -9.00 -5.70 -8.03
CA LEU A 59 -9.29 -7.04 -8.53
C LEU A 59 -9.94 -7.94 -7.47
N LEU A 60 -9.49 -7.85 -6.22
CA LEU A 60 -10.09 -8.55 -5.08
C LEU A 60 -11.54 -8.09 -4.85
N ALA A 61 -11.77 -6.79 -4.86
CA ALA A 61 -13.07 -6.19 -4.61
C ALA A 61 -14.11 -6.50 -5.69
N GLN A 62 -13.72 -6.68 -6.95
CA GLN A 62 -14.65 -7.01 -8.04
C GLN A 62 -15.45 -8.30 -7.80
N CYS A 63 -14.96 -9.20 -6.95
CA CYS A 63 -15.61 -10.46 -6.62
C CYS A 63 -16.64 -10.38 -5.48
N SER A 64 -16.83 -9.22 -4.84
CA SER A 64 -17.77 -9.03 -3.73
C SER A 64 -19.04 -8.29 -4.18
N LYS A 65 -20.16 -8.48 -3.48
CA LYS A 65 -21.35 -7.60 -3.62
C LYS A 65 -21.07 -6.21 -3.01
N GLU A 66 -20.19 -6.16 -2.01
CA GLU A 66 -19.82 -4.96 -1.26
C GLU A 66 -18.47 -4.39 -1.76
N LYS A 67 -18.34 -4.26 -3.09
CA LYS A 67 -17.10 -3.93 -3.80
C LYS A 67 -16.37 -2.72 -3.20
N LEU A 68 -17.08 -1.61 -3.02
CA LEU A 68 -16.49 -0.34 -2.59
C LEU A 68 -15.94 -0.40 -1.16
N GLY A 69 -16.68 -1.03 -0.23
CA GLY A 69 -16.24 -1.13 1.17
C GLY A 69 -14.99 -1.99 1.30
N TRP A 70 -15.01 -3.20 0.72
CA TRP A 70 -13.85 -4.10 0.74
C TRP A 70 -12.64 -3.57 -0.02
N MET A 71 -12.87 -2.85 -1.11
CA MET A 71 -11.80 -2.15 -1.82
C MET A 71 -11.14 -1.15 -0.86
N ALA A 72 -11.89 -0.19 -0.32
CA ALA A 72 -11.36 0.83 0.56
C ALA A 72 -10.67 0.25 1.82
N VAL A 73 -11.22 -0.79 2.43
CA VAL A 73 -10.59 -1.49 3.55
C VAL A 73 -9.25 -2.10 3.16
N SER A 74 -9.22 -2.91 2.08
CA SER A 74 -7.98 -3.57 1.66
C SER A 74 -6.92 -2.57 1.21
N THR A 75 -7.31 -1.52 0.49
CA THR A 75 -6.36 -0.50 0.04
C THR A 75 -5.83 0.29 1.23
N GLY A 76 -6.69 0.67 2.19
CA GLY A 76 -6.28 1.37 3.40
C GLY A 76 -5.30 0.56 4.26
N VAL A 77 -5.57 -0.74 4.46
CA VAL A 77 -4.67 -1.64 5.19
C VAL A 77 -3.32 -1.76 4.49
N GLY A 78 -3.31 -1.97 3.16
CA GLY A 78 -2.08 -2.06 2.38
C GLY A 78 -1.23 -0.79 2.44
N ILE A 79 -1.86 0.38 2.30
CA ILE A 79 -1.19 1.69 2.39
C ILE A 79 -0.61 1.91 3.80
N ALA A 80 -1.35 1.54 4.85
CA ALA A 80 -0.88 1.69 6.22
C ALA A 80 0.36 0.83 6.51
N ILE A 81 0.38 -0.41 6.02
CA ILE A 81 1.53 -1.31 6.15
C ILE A 81 2.74 -0.73 5.41
N ILE A 82 2.57 -0.33 4.15
CA ILE A 82 3.65 0.29 3.36
C ILE A 82 4.18 1.57 4.05
N GLY A 83 3.28 2.42 4.54
CA GLY A 83 3.64 3.63 5.26
C GLY A 83 4.46 3.34 6.51
N GLY A 84 4.08 2.30 7.27
CA GLY A 84 4.78 1.85 8.48
C GLY A 84 6.20 1.37 8.18
N TYR A 85 6.36 0.48 7.20
CA TYR A 85 7.68 -0.01 6.77
C TYR A 85 8.55 1.07 6.13
N SER A 86 7.94 2.11 5.55
CA SER A 86 8.65 3.24 4.96
C SER A 86 8.98 4.37 5.94
N GLY A 87 8.58 4.26 7.21
CA GLY A 87 8.76 5.33 8.22
C GLY A 87 7.94 6.60 7.93
N LEU A 88 6.91 6.51 7.07
CA LEU A 88 6.06 7.63 6.65
C LEU A 88 4.76 7.64 7.46
N SER A 89 4.75 8.36 8.58
CA SER A 89 3.57 8.48 9.46
C SER A 89 2.34 9.02 8.74
N SER A 90 2.52 9.88 7.72
CA SER A 90 1.44 10.41 6.89
C SER A 90 0.72 9.32 6.08
N LEU A 91 1.46 8.35 5.51
CA LEU A 91 0.87 7.22 4.80
C LEU A 91 0.14 6.27 5.76
N VAL A 92 0.66 6.08 6.97
CA VAL A 92 -0.01 5.26 7.99
C VAL A 92 -1.37 5.86 8.35
N LEU A 93 -1.42 7.17 8.62
CA LEU A 93 -2.64 7.90 8.90
C LEU A 93 -3.62 7.84 7.73
N LEU A 94 -3.15 8.08 6.51
CA LEU A 94 -3.97 7.98 5.30
C LEU A 94 -4.59 6.58 5.16
N GLY A 95 -3.78 5.54 5.33
CA GLY A 95 -4.24 4.15 5.26
C GLY A 95 -5.27 3.81 6.33
N ALA A 96 -5.07 4.28 7.57
CA ALA A 96 -6.02 4.08 8.67
C ALA A 96 -7.37 4.79 8.42
N VAL A 97 -7.34 6.02 7.88
CA VAL A 97 -8.55 6.77 7.52
C VAL A 97 -9.29 6.08 6.36
N LEU A 98 -8.57 5.67 5.31
CA LEU A 98 -9.17 4.92 4.19
C LEU A 98 -9.78 3.59 4.66
N GLY A 99 -9.07 2.86 5.51
CA GLY A 99 -9.55 1.58 6.04
C GLY A 99 -10.80 1.74 6.89
N SER A 100 -10.82 2.73 7.79
CA SER A 100 -11.98 3.03 8.64
C SER A 100 -13.17 3.54 7.83
N MET A 101 -12.98 4.45 6.88
CA MET A 101 -14.03 4.87 5.95
C MET A 101 -14.58 3.70 5.15
N GLY A 102 -13.72 2.81 4.65
CA GLY A 102 -14.14 1.60 3.97
C GLY A 102 -15.02 0.70 4.83
N LEU A 103 -14.71 0.59 6.13
CA LEU A 103 -15.48 -0.18 7.09
C LEU A 103 -16.86 0.45 7.40
N VAL A 104 -16.92 1.78 7.44
CA VAL A 104 -18.18 2.53 7.57
C VAL A 104 -19.05 2.31 6.32
N VAL A 105 -18.48 2.47 5.12
CA VAL A 105 -19.18 2.23 3.85
C VAL A 105 -19.65 0.78 3.75
N TYR A 106 -18.83 -0.16 4.22
CA TYR A 106 -19.19 -1.57 4.31
C TYR A 106 -20.43 -1.77 5.19
N LYS A 107 -20.43 -1.23 6.41
CA LYS A 107 -21.58 -1.35 7.33
C LYS A 107 -22.84 -0.65 6.83
N LEU A 108 -22.73 0.47 6.12
CA LEU A 108 -23.90 1.22 5.63
C LEU A 108 -24.58 0.57 4.42
N ARG A 109 -23.89 -0.32 3.70
CA ARG A 109 -24.42 -1.04 2.53
C ARG A 109 -24.90 -2.46 2.83
N ARG A 110 -24.70 -2.92 4.07
CA ARG A 110 -25.10 -4.25 4.56
C ARG A 110 -26.44 -4.18 5.26
#